data_AF-A0A0Q7YWS6-F1
#
_entry.id   AF-A0A0Q7YWS6-F1
#
_cell.length_a   1.000
_cell.length_b   1.000
_cell.length_c   1.000
_cell.angle_alpha   90.00
_cell.angle_beta   90.00
_cell.angle_gamma   90.00
#
_symmetry.space_group_name_H-M   'P 1'
#
loop_
_entity.id
_entity.type
_entity.pdbx_description
1 polymer ?
#
loop_
_entity_poly.entity_id
_entity_poly.type
_entity_poly.pdbx_seq_one_letter_code
_entity_poly.pdbx_strand_id
1 'polypeptide(L)'
;MRLVHHARSRRYRLVFDAARAELRLTLPRRGSAAKALRWASEQQDWLAEQVGKAVIPVDIGPGAFVPLFGIERRILWDAALPRAVRLDGDVLTLGGPADSVGRRIERWLKAQALDLMAAESRTIAGRAGLDVGRIGVGDPRSRWGSCTATGDLRYSWRLVMAPDHVRRATVAHEVAHLRHMDHGRAFHALVDELHDGDVAAARAWLRREGRGLHRYRFT
;
A
#
# COMPACT_ATOMS: atom_id res chain seq x y z
N MET A 1 22.13 0.02 11.16
CA MET A 1 21.23 -0.99 11.76
C MET A 1 21.16 -0.75 13.25
N ARG A 2 19.96 -0.58 13.81
CA ARG A 2 19.70 -0.30 15.23
C ARG A 2 19.11 -1.51 15.93
N LEU A 3 19.73 -1.92 17.04
CA LEU A 3 19.24 -3.01 17.88
C LEU A 3 18.29 -2.46 18.95
N VAL A 4 17.15 -3.12 19.15
CA VAL A 4 16.14 -2.74 20.15
C VAL A 4 15.75 -3.96 20.98
N HIS A 5 16.02 -3.94 22.28
CA HIS A 5 15.48 -4.94 23.20
C HIS A 5 14.02 -4.61 23.51
N HIS A 6 13.11 -5.56 23.29
CA HIS A 6 11.69 -5.38 23.57
C HIS A 6 11.20 -6.47 24.52
N ALA A 7 10.67 -6.05 25.68
CA ALA A 7 10.31 -6.94 26.78
C ALA A 7 9.28 -8.02 26.42
N ARG A 8 8.38 -7.73 25.46
CA ARG A 8 7.35 -8.67 25.01
C ARG A 8 7.74 -9.49 23.76
N SER A 9 8.92 -9.22 23.17
CA SER A 9 9.32 -9.97 21.98
C SER A 9 9.84 -11.35 22.37
N ARG A 10 9.29 -12.41 21.76
CA ARG A 10 9.74 -13.79 21.94
C ARG A 10 10.65 -14.30 20.82
N ARG A 11 10.82 -13.51 19.75
CA ARG A 11 11.61 -13.86 18.55
C ARG A 11 12.44 -12.66 18.07
N TYR A 12 13.45 -12.91 17.24
CA TYR A 12 14.13 -11.85 16.50
C TYR A 12 13.22 -11.31 15.39
N ARG A 13 13.24 -10.00 15.18
CA ARG A 13 12.45 -9.35 14.13
C ARG A 13 13.28 -8.25 13.49
N LEU A 14 13.50 -8.34 12.18
CA LEU A 14 14.17 -7.30 11.38
C LEU A 14 13.12 -6.48 10.63
N VAL A 15 13.17 -5.16 10.77
CA VAL A 15 12.22 -4.22 10.17
C VAL A 15 13.02 -3.09 9.53
N PHE A 16 12.87 -2.88 8.23
CA PHE A 16 13.40 -1.69 7.57
C PHE A 16 12.48 -0.49 7.79
N ASP A 17 13.01 0.60 8.35
CA ASP A 17 12.39 1.92 8.48
C ASP A 17 12.79 2.77 7.28
N ALA A 18 11.93 2.79 6.25
CA ALA A 18 12.16 3.53 5.02
C ALA A 18 12.17 5.06 5.20
N ALA A 19 11.59 5.59 6.29
CA ALA A 19 11.61 7.04 6.53
C ALA A 19 12.99 7.52 7.02
N ARG A 20 13.75 6.63 7.68
CA ARG A 20 15.08 6.90 8.21
C ARG A 20 16.21 6.18 7.48
N ALA A 21 15.87 5.42 6.43
CA ALA A 21 16.79 4.48 5.78
C ALA A 21 17.53 3.56 6.77
N GLU A 22 16.84 3.13 7.84
CA GLU A 22 17.46 2.42 8.95
C GLU A 22 16.85 1.03 9.16
N LEU A 23 17.69 0.02 9.29
CA LEU A 23 17.28 -1.33 9.70
C LEU A 23 17.14 -1.40 11.21
N ARG A 24 15.96 -1.78 11.71
CA ARG A 24 15.68 -2.02 13.12
C ARG A 24 15.59 -3.52 13.41
N LEU A 25 16.50 -4.02 14.25
CA LEU A 25 16.54 -5.41 14.69
C LEU A 25 16.03 -5.50 16.14
N THR A 26 14.82 -6.02 16.31
CA THR A 26 14.19 -6.21 17.62
C THR A 26 14.54 -7.58 18.19
N LEU A 27 14.97 -7.60 19.46
CA LEU A 27 15.41 -8.79 20.20
C LEU A 27 14.55 -8.99 21.46
N PRO A 28 14.38 -10.24 21.94
CA PRO A 28 13.89 -10.51 23.29
C PRO A 28 14.76 -9.85 24.37
N ARG A 29 14.19 -9.61 25.56
CA ARG A 29 14.90 -8.93 26.67
C ARG A 29 16.23 -9.60 27.05
N ARG A 30 16.31 -10.94 26.97
CA ARG A 30 17.53 -11.73 27.22
C ARG A 30 18.16 -12.29 25.94
N GLY A 31 17.80 -11.75 24.78
CA GLY A 31 18.32 -12.21 23.49
C GLY A 31 19.77 -11.77 23.27
N SER A 32 20.63 -12.69 22.82
CA SER A 32 22.02 -12.38 22.45
C SER A 32 22.07 -11.48 21.21
N ALA A 33 22.77 -10.35 21.33
CA ALA A 33 23.04 -9.44 20.21
C ALA A 33 23.87 -10.12 19.11
N ALA A 34 24.88 -10.92 19.48
CA ALA A 34 25.71 -11.65 18.52
C ALA A 34 24.90 -12.67 17.70
N LYS A 35 23.97 -13.39 18.33
CA LYS A 35 23.07 -14.33 17.63
C LYS A 35 22.07 -13.60 16.73
N ALA A 36 21.61 -12.42 17.15
CA ALA A 36 20.70 -11.60 16.36
C ALA A 36 21.37 -11.02 15.11
N LEU A 37 22.62 -10.57 15.23
CA LEU A 37 23.41 -10.08 14.11
C LEU A 37 23.69 -11.17 13.08
N ARG A 38 24.03 -12.39 13.52
CA ARG A 38 24.18 -13.56 12.64
C ARG A 38 22.88 -13.94 11.91
N TRP A 39 21.77 -13.96 12.65
CA TRP A 39 20.46 -14.17 12.04
C TRP A 39 20.11 -13.07 11.02
N ALA A 40 20.46 -11.81 11.30
CA ALA A 40 20.23 -10.70 10.37
C ALA A 40 21.14 -10.78 9.12
N SER A 41 22.38 -11.26 9.24
CA SER A 41 23.24 -11.52 8.07
C SER A 41 22.75 -12.70 7.24
N GLU A 42 22.06 -13.68 7.82
CA GLU A 42 21.40 -14.76 7.08
C GLU A 42 20.16 -14.28 6.31
N GLN A 43 19.66 -13.06 6.57
CA GLN A 43 18.57 -12.43 5.81
C GLN A 43 19.08 -11.48 4.71
N GLN A 44 20.31 -11.66 4.22
CA GLN A 44 20.97 -10.77 3.25
C GLN A 44 20.21 -10.64 1.91
N ASP A 45 19.61 -11.71 1.40
CA ASP A 45 18.84 -11.65 0.16
C ASP A 45 17.53 -10.87 0.33
N TRP A 46 16.86 -11.05 1.48
CA TRP A 46 15.70 -10.25 1.87
C TRP A 46 16.09 -8.78 2.07
N LEU A 47 17.24 -8.50 2.66
CA LEU A 47 17.77 -7.14 2.83
C LEU A 47 18.05 -6.48 1.49
N ALA A 48 18.71 -7.17 0.56
CA ALA A 48 19.02 -6.66 -0.78
C ALA A 48 17.75 -6.37 -1.59
N GLU A 49 16.76 -7.26 -1.56
CA GLU A 49 15.48 -7.09 -2.25
C GLU A 49 14.66 -5.91 -1.67
N GLN A 50 14.70 -5.72 -0.35
CA GLN A 50 14.02 -4.62 0.33
C GLN A 50 14.77 -3.27 0.22
N VAL A 51 16.11 -3.29 0.14
CA VAL A 51 16.97 -2.10 0.02
C VAL A 51 17.03 -1.59 -1.43
N GLY A 52 16.92 -2.44 -2.45
CA GLY A 52 16.97 -2.00 -3.85
C GLY A 52 15.76 -1.16 -4.30
N LYS A 53 14.54 -1.55 -3.92
CA LYS A 53 13.30 -0.91 -4.41
C LYS A 53 12.71 0.17 -3.48
N ALA A 54 13.03 0.14 -2.19
CA ALA A 54 12.41 1.01 -1.18
C ALA A 54 13.24 2.26 -0.80
N VAL A 55 14.46 2.45 -1.34
CA VAL A 55 15.44 3.37 -0.74
C VAL A 55 15.56 4.72 -1.44
N ILE A 56 15.23 4.84 -2.72
CA ILE A 56 15.31 6.13 -3.43
C ILE A 56 13.92 6.77 -3.45
N PRO A 57 13.71 7.89 -2.72
CA PRO A 57 12.49 8.66 -2.83
C PRO A 57 12.30 9.20 -4.25
N VAL A 58 11.05 9.28 -4.68
CA VAL A 58 10.68 9.92 -5.95
C VAL A 58 9.81 11.11 -5.62
N ASP A 59 10.32 12.31 -5.86
CA ASP A 59 9.55 13.54 -5.70
C ASP A 59 8.67 13.75 -6.93
N ILE A 60 7.36 13.87 -6.70
CA ILE A 60 6.36 14.02 -7.75
C ILE A 60 6.19 15.50 -8.10
N GLY A 61 6.43 15.83 -9.37
CA GLY A 61 6.34 17.18 -9.92
C GLY A 61 6.27 17.17 -11.45
N PRO A 62 6.43 18.33 -12.10
CA PRO A 62 6.50 18.43 -13.57
C PRO A 62 7.51 17.45 -14.18
N GLY A 63 7.09 16.68 -15.18
CA GLY A 63 7.95 15.71 -15.89
C GLY A 63 8.21 14.40 -15.16
N ALA A 64 7.82 14.28 -13.89
CA ALA A 64 7.98 13.04 -13.13
C ALA A 64 7.04 11.93 -13.62
N PHE A 65 7.32 10.70 -13.19
CA PHE A 65 6.48 9.53 -13.41
C PHE A 65 5.83 9.08 -12.11
N VAL A 66 4.55 8.69 -12.21
CA VAL A 66 3.80 8.11 -11.10
C VAL A 66 3.02 6.88 -11.58
N PRO A 67 3.10 5.74 -10.87
CA PRO A 67 2.32 4.58 -11.22
C PRO A 67 0.84 4.81 -10.90
N LEU A 68 -0.01 4.46 -11.86
CA LEU A 68 -1.45 4.41 -11.73
C LEU A 68 -1.93 3.08 -12.33
N PHE A 69 -2.60 2.28 -11.51
CA PHE A 69 -3.04 0.92 -11.86
C PHE A 69 -1.87 0.00 -12.30
N GLY A 70 -0.68 0.22 -11.72
CA GLY A 70 0.54 -0.50 -12.07
C GLY A 70 1.22 -0.04 -13.36
N ILE A 71 0.69 1.01 -14.02
CA ILE A 71 1.24 1.58 -15.25
C ILE A 71 1.86 2.94 -14.92
N GLU A 72 3.12 3.15 -15.29
CA GLU A 72 3.81 4.42 -15.10
C GLU A 72 3.19 5.50 -16.00
N ARG A 73 2.73 6.59 -15.38
CA ARG A 73 2.14 7.73 -16.08
C ARG A 73 3.08 8.93 -16.01
N ARG A 74 3.33 9.57 -17.15
CA ARG A 74 4.13 10.80 -17.21
C ARG A 74 3.28 12.00 -16.82
N ILE A 75 3.83 12.88 -15.98
CA ILE A 75 3.18 14.14 -15.60
C ILE A 75 3.62 15.23 -16.58
N LEU A 76 2.71 15.64 -17.46
CA LEU A 76 2.88 16.81 -18.30
C LEU A 76 2.25 18.02 -17.64
N TRP A 77 3.09 19.01 -17.36
CA TRP A 77 2.67 20.26 -16.77
C TRP A 77 2.92 21.41 -17.73
N ASP A 78 1.92 22.28 -17.83
CA ASP A 78 1.98 23.56 -18.55
C ASP A 78 1.20 24.60 -17.74
N ALA A 79 1.83 25.72 -17.42
CA ALA A 79 1.24 26.78 -16.61
C ALA A 79 -0.08 27.33 -17.20
N ALA A 80 -0.25 27.27 -18.53
CA ALA A 80 -1.45 27.74 -19.22
C ALA A 80 -2.66 26.80 -19.10
N LEU A 81 -2.45 25.55 -18.69
CA LEU A 81 -3.53 24.56 -18.57
C LEU A 81 -4.36 24.72 -17.29
N PRO A 82 -5.61 24.18 -17.27
CA PRO A 82 -6.40 24.13 -16.05
C PRO A 82 -5.70 23.37 -14.93
N ARG A 83 -5.96 23.76 -13.67
CA ARG A 83 -5.39 23.09 -12.48
C ARG A 83 -5.88 21.65 -12.28
N ALA A 84 -6.98 21.28 -12.92
CA ALA A 84 -7.56 19.95 -12.82
C ALA A 84 -6.63 18.92 -13.48
N VAL A 85 -6.39 17.82 -12.78
CA VAL A 85 -5.63 16.68 -13.31
C VAL A 85 -6.52 15.92 -14.28
N ARG A 86 -6.03 15.69 -15.49
CA ARG A 86 -6.66 14.85 -16.52
C ARG A 86 -5.76 13.67 -16.83
N LEU A 87 -6.36 12.50 -16.96
CA LEU A 87 -5.70 11.29 -17.44
C LEU A 87 -6.11 11.09 -18.90
N ASP A 88 -5.14 10.99 -19.80
CA ASP A 88 -5.34 10.63 -21.20
C ASP A 88 -4.26 9.62 -21.60
N GLY A 89 -4.68 8.37 -21.84
CA GLY A 89 -3.76 7.25 -21.98
C GLY A 89 -2.73 7.23 -20.85
N ASP A 90 -1.45 7.15 -21.19
CA ASP A 90 -0.33 7.09 -20.24
C ASP A 90 0.14 8.45 -19.69
N VAL A 91 -0.66 9.50 -19.88
CA VAL A 91 -0.28 10.86 -19.52
C VAL A 91 -1.24 11.48 -18.51
N LEU A 92 -0.67 12.08 -17.46
CA LEU A 92 -1.37 12.97 -16.54
C LEU A 92 -1.06 14.41 -16.90
N THR A 93 -2.08 15.19 -17.22
CA THR A 93 -1.94 16.59 -17.62
C THR A 93 -2.58 17.52 -16.60
N LEU A 94 -1.88 18.59 -16.22
CA LEU A 94 -2.40 19.65 -15.35
C LEU A 94 -1.62 20.96 -15.53
N GLY A 95 -2.23 22.08 -15.18
CA GLY A 95 -1.54 23.38 -15.13
C GLY A 95 -1.59 24.06 -13.77
N GLY A 96 -1.48 25.40 -13.79
CA GLY A 96 -1.31 26.23 -12.59
C GLY A 96 0.11 26.23 -12.02
N PRO A 97 0.32 26.70 -10.77
CA PRO A 97 1.66 26.86 -10.21
C PRO A 97 2.44 25.54 -10.09
N ALA A 98 3.71 25.54 -10.49
CA ALA A 98 4.55 24.33 -10.57
C ALA A 98 4.82 23.70 -9.18
N ASP A 99 5.01 24.54 -8.17
CA ASP A 99 5.29 24.19 -6.77
C ASP A 99 4.22 23.34 -6.08
N SER A 100 3.02 23.29 -6.66
CA SER A 100 1.84 22.66 -6.07
C SER A 100 1.33 21.50 -6.94
N VAL A 101 2.06 21.13 -7.98
CA VAL A 101 1.77 19.97 -8.84
C VAL A 101 1.72 18.67 -8.02
N GLY A 102 2.72 18.41 -7.19
CA GLY A 102 2.79 17.21 -6.35
C GLY A 102 1.53 17.04 -5.49
N ARG A 103 1.18 18.06 -4.72
CA ARG A 103 -0.02 18.07 -3.86
C ARG A 103 -1.33 17.94 -4.62
N ARG A 104 -1.42 18.49 -5.85
CA ARG A 104 -2.61 18.34 -6.70
C ARG A 104 -2.75 16.91 -7.21
N ILE A 105 -1.65 16.29 -7.65
CA ILE A 105 -1.61 14.89 -8.07
C ILE A 105 -1.97 13.97 -6.90
N GLU A 106 -1.42 14.20 -5.70
CA GLU A 106 -1.76 13.40 -4.52
C GLU A 106 -3.25 13.45 -4.19
N ARG A 107 -3.83 14.66 -4.19
CA ARG A 107 -5.26 14.85 -3.93
C ARG A 107 -6.12 14.13 -4.96
N TRP A 108 -5.73 14.21 -6.23
CA TRP A 108 -6.41 13.52 -7.31
C TRP A 108 -6.31 12.00 -7.15
N LEU A 109 -5.12 11.44 -6.89
CA LEU A 109 -4.92 10.01 -6.63
C LEU A 109 -5.74 9.52 -5.43
N LYS A 110 -5.83 10.31 -4.36
CA LYS A 110 -6.68 9.99 -3.20
C LYS A 110 -8.16 9.94 -3.56
N ALA A 111 -8.65 10.86 -4.40
CA ALA A 111 -10.02 10.84 -4.89
C ALA A 111 -10.28 9.59 -5.75
N GLN A 112 -9.40 9.31 -6.72
CA GLN A 112 -9.48 8.09 -7.54
C GLN A 112 -9.49 6.82 -6.70
N ALA A 113 -8.61 6.75 -5.70
CA ALA A 113 -8.53 5.63 -4.76
C ALA A 113 -9.84 5.43 -4.00
N LEU A 114 -10.43 6.51 -3.49
CA LEU A 114 -11.69 6.46 -2.75
C LEU A 114 -12.84 6.01 -3.66
N ASP A 115 -12.98 6.61 -4.83
CA ASP A 115 -14.08 6.31 -5.76
C ASP A 115 -14.02 4.84 -6.21
N LEU A 116 -12.84 4.37 -6.62
CA LEU A 116 -12.64 3.00 -7.06
C LEU A 116 -12.89 1.99 -5.96
N MET A 117 -12.24 2.14 -4.82
CA MET A 117 -12.39 1.16 -3.74
C MET A 117 -13.80 1.20 -3.18
N ALA A 118 -14.48 2.35 -3.13
CA ALA A 118 -15.87 2.41 -2.72
C ALA A 118 -16.80 1.67 -3.70
N ALA A 119 -16.60 1.83 -5.01
CA ALA A 119 -17.37 1.10 -6.02
C ALA A 119 -17.09 -0.40 -5.99
N GLU A 120 -15.82 -0.80 -5.90
CA GLU A 120 -15.39 -2.20 -5.84
C GLU A 120 -15.91 -2.89 -4.56
N SER A 121 -15.80 -2.25 -3.38
CA SER A 121 -16.31 -2.83 -2.13
C SER A 121 -17.81 -3.07 -2.19
N ARG A 122 -18.59 -2.09 -2.67
CA ARG A 122 -20.05 -2.24 -2.77
C ARG A 122 -20.45 -3.31 -3.78
N THR A 123 -19.75 -3.39 -4.90
CA THR A 123 -20.00 -4.42 -5.92
C THR A 123 -19.73 -5.81 -5.37
N ILE A 124 -18.57 -6.01 -4.73
CA ILE A 124 -18.15 -7.29 -4.18
C ILE A 124 -19.06 -7.70 -3.02
N ALA A 125 -19.36 -6.77 -2.10
CA ALA A 125 -20.25 -7.03 -0.96
C ALA A 125 -21.67 -7.38 -1.42
N GLY A 126 -22.20 -6.67 -2.41
CA GLY A 126 -23.52 -6.93 -2.99
C GLY A 126 -23.67 -8.34 -3.56
N ARG A 127 -22.62 -8.86 -4.22
CA ARG A 127 -22.60 -10.25 -4.73
C ARG A 127 -22.75 -11.31 -3.63
N ALA A 128 -22.30 -11.00 -2.41
CA ALA A 128 -22.36 -11.89 -1.26
C ALA A 128 -23.48 -11.56 -0.25
N GLY A 129 -24.37 -10.61 -0.60
CA GLY A 129 -25.44 -10.14 0.28
C GLY A 129 -24.92 -9.50 1.58
N LEU A 130 -23.83 -8.74 1.48
CA LEU A 130 -23.20 -8.04 2.60
C LEU A 130 -23.40 -6.53 2.47
N ASP A 131 -23.62 -5.86 3.61
CA ASP A 131 -23.70 -4.41 3.69
C ASP A 131 -22.36 -3.79 4.09
N VAL A 132 -21.97 -2.75 3.37
CA VAL A 132 -20.74 -1.98 3.65
C VAL A 132 -21.10 -0.70 4.38
N GLY A 133 -20.40 -0.43 5.49
CA GLY A 133 -20.46 0.83 6.20
C GLY A 133 -19.75 1.97 5.47
N ARG A 134 -19.12 2.87 6.23
CA ARG A 134 -18.34 3.97 5.64
C ARG A 134 -17.07 3.43 5.00
N ILE A 135 -16.74 3.99 3.84
CA ILE A 135 -15.51 3.66 3.11
C ILE A 135 -14.62 4.89 3.11
N GLY A 136 -13.36 4.72 3.49
CA GLY A 136 -12.39 5.80 3.53
C GLY A 136 -11.01 5.39 3.07
N VAL A 137 -10.18 6.38 2.76
CA VAL A 137 -8.76 6.17 2.42
C VAL A 137 -7.84 6.94 3.37
N GLY A 138 -6.62 6.44 3.55
CA GLY A 138 -5.55 7.09 4.28
C GLY A 138 -4.18 6.69 3.76
N ASP A 139 -3.10 7.10 4.42
CA ASP A 139 -1.72 6.68 4.07
C ASP A 139 -1.08 5.84 5.21
N PRO A 140 -1.71 4.72 5.63
CA PRO A 140 -1.09 3.83 6.61
C PRO A 140 0.14 3.14 5.99
N ARG A 141 1.20 2.99 6.78
CA ARG A 141 2.43 2.32 6.34
C ARG A 141 2.54 0.85 6.75
N SER A 142 1.68 0.41 7.67
CA SER A 142 1.74 -0.92 8.28
C SER A 142 0.68 -1.89 7.76
N ARG A 143 -0.30 -1.41 7.00
CA ARG A 143 -1.42 -2.19 6.46
C ARG A 143 -1.97 -1.55 5.19
N TRP A 144 -2.58 -2.37 4.35
CA TRP A 144 -3.19 -1.93 3.08
C TRP A 144 -4.70 -1.69 3.18
N GLY A 145 -5.36 -2.36 4.12
CA GLY A 145 -6.76 -2.17 4.44
C GLY A 145 -7.05 -2.45 5.91
N SER A 146 -8.28 -2.18 6.33
CA SER A 146 -8.87 -2.62 7.59
C SER A 146 -10.39 -2.52 7.56
N CYS A 147 -11.06 -3.45 8.24
CA CYS A 147 -12.48 -3.42 8.55
C CYS A 147 -12.70 -3.23 10.07
N THR A 148 -13.67 -2.40 10.46
CA THR A 148 -14.13 -2.33 11.85
C THR A 148 -15.22 -3.37 12.13
N ALA A 149 -15.50 -3.65 13.41
CA ALA A 149 -16.61 -4.52 13.79
C ALA A 149 -17.99 -3.95 13.41
N THR A 150 -18.09 -2.64 13.12
CA THR A 150 -19.30 -1.98 12.65
C THR A 150 -19.41 -1.95 11.11
N GLY A 151 -18.47 -2.59 10.40
CA GLY A 151 -18.48 -2.68 8.94
C GLY A 151 -17.91 -1.47 8.19
N ASP A 152 -17.20 -0.56 8.86
CA ASP A 152 -16.49 0.53 8.18
C ASP A 152 -15.18 -0.01 7.58
N LEU A 153 -14.96 0.28 6.29
CA LEU A 153 -13.76 -0.13 5.56
C LEU A 153 -12.81 1.04 5.36
N ARG A 154 -11.52 0.81 5.56
CA ARG A 154 -10.49 1.83 5.32
C ARG A 154 -9.31 1.25 4.56
N TYR A 155 -8.90 1.94 3.50
CA TYR A 155 -7.82 1.50 2.63
C TYR A 155 -6.62 2.46 2.62
N SER A 156 -5.46 1.95 2.22
CA SER A 156 -4.34 2.79 1.78
C SER A 156 -4.65 3.36 0.40
N TRP A 157 -4.62 4.68 0.25
CA TRP A 157 -4.88 5.32 -1.05
C TRP A 157 -3.86 4.89 -2.11
N ARG A 158 -2.66 4.49 -1.67
CA ARG A 158 -1.57 4.02 -2.54
C ARG A 158 -1.93 2.74 -3.30
N LEU A 159 -2.98 2.01 -2.93
CA LEU A 159 -3.47 0.88 -3.72
C LEU A 159 -3.91 1.29 -5.14
N VAL A 160 -4.24 2.57 -5.38
CA VAL A 160 -4.52 3.07 -6.73
C VAL A 160 -3.28 3.02 -7.64
N MET A 161 -2.08 2.99 -7.05
CA MET A 161 -0.81 2.90 -7.76
C MET A 161 -0.42 1.44 -8.07
N ALA A 162 -1.02 0.47 -7.39
CA ALA A 162 -0.79 -0.95 -7.61
C ALA A 162 -1.59 -1.46 -8.82
N PRO A 163 -1.20 -2.61 -9.43
CA PRO A 163 -2.03 -3.29 -10.42
C PRO A 163 -3.43 -3.59 -9.90
N ASP A 164 -4.42 -3.59 -10.79
CA ASP A 164 -5.83 -3.78 -10.44
C ASP A 164 -6.10 -5.05 -9.65
N HIS A 165 -5.47 -6.18 -10.01
CA HIS A 165 -5.65 -7.45 -9.30
C HIS A 165 -5.22 -7.35 -7.83
N VAL A 166 -4.19 -6.56 -7.51
CA VAL A 166 -3.71 -6.35 -6.15
C VAL A 166 -4.70 -5.53 -5.34
N ARG A 167 -5.19 -4.43 -5.92
CA ARG A 167 -6.21 -3.58 -5.29
C ARG A 167 -7.48 -4.38 -5.02
N ARG A 168 -8.00 -5.08 -6.04
CA ARG A 168 -9.25 -5.86 -5.94
C ARG A 168 -9.14 -7.02 -4.94
N ALA A 169 -8.01 -7.72 -4.88
CA ALA A 169 -7.79 -8.75 -3.86
C ALA A 169 -7.77 -8.16 -2.44
N THR A 170 -7.22 -6.94 -2.27
CA THR A 170 -7.27 -6.23 -0.98
C THR A 170 -8.68 -5.79 -0.63
N VAL A 171 -9.46 -5.31 -1.62
CA VAL A 171 -10.88 -4.98 -1.41
C VAL A 171 -11.68 -6.21 -0.96
N ALA A 172 -11.52 -7.34 -1.65
CA ALA A 172 -12.19 -8.60 -1.30
C ALA A 172 -11.80 -9.08 0.11
N HIS A 173 -10.52 -8.93 0.51
CA HIS A 173 -10.06 -9.22 1.87
C HIS A 173 -10.81 -8.41 2.93
N GLU A 174 -10.93 -7.10 2.73
CA GLU A 174 -11.62 -6.24 3.70
C GLU A 174 -13.14 -6.47 3.68
N VAL A 175 -13.74 -6.79 2.53
CA VAL A 175 -15.17 -7.14 2.46
C VAL A 175 -15.45 -8.47 3.17
N ALA A 176 -14.56 -9.46 3.07
CA ALA A 176 -14.72 -10.72 3.79
C ALA A 176 -14.77 -10.52 5.32
N HIS A 177 -14.11 -9.47 5.83
CA HIS A 177 -14.17 -9.12 7.24
C HIS A 177 -15.56 -8.67 7.73
N LEU A 178 -16.47 -8.26 6.83
CA LEU A 178 -17.85 -7.96 7.20
C LEU A 178 -18.60 -9.19 7.75
N ARG A 179 -18.15 -10.41 7.39
CA ARG A 179 -18.72 -11.67 7.87
C ARG A 179 -17.81 -12.40 8.86
N HIS A 180 -16.49 -12.33 8.64
CA HIS A 180 -15.51 -13.08 9.43
C HIS A 180 -14.39 -12.16 9.92
N MET A 181 -14.43 -11.80 11.20
CA MET A 181 -13.43 -10.89 11.81
C MET A 181 -12.07 -11.55 12.07
N ASP A 182 -11.99 -12.88 12.04
CA ASP A 182 -10.75 -13.64 12.10
C ASP A 182 -10.31 -14.15 10.72
N HIS A 183 -9.05 -14.56 10.59
CA HIS A 183 -8.47 -15.12 9.35
C HIS A 183 -8.56 -16.65 9.31
N GLY A 184 -9.65 -17.25 9.79
CA GLY A 184 -9.88 -18.69 9.78
C GLY A 184 -10.22 -19.27 8.40
N ARG A 185 -10.54 -20.57 8.37
CA ARG A 185 -10.88 -21.27 7.12
C ARG A 185 -12.07 -20.64 6.39
N ALA A 186 -13.12 -20.26 7.12
CA ALA A 186 -14.31 -19.64 6.54
C ALA A 186 -14.00 -18.27 5.91
N PHE A 187 -13.15 -17.47 6.57
CA PHE A 187 -12.65 -16.22 6.00
C PHE A 187 -11.93 -16.45 4.67
N HIS A 188 -10.99 -17.40 4.62
CA HIS A 188 -10.24 -17.68 3.41
C HIS A 188 -11.14 -18.17 2.27
N ALA A 189 -12.09 -19.06 2.56
CA ALA A 189 -13.07 -19.51 1.57
C ALA A 189 -13.90 -18.34 1.01
N LEU A 190 -14.34 -17.42 1.88
CA LEU A 190 -15.09 -16.24 1.43
C LEU A 190 -14.21 -15.29 0.60
N VAL A 191 -12.95 -15.08 0.96
CA VAL A 191 -12.05 -14.24 0.13
C VAL A 191 -11.87 -14.83 -1.27
N ASP A 192 -11.72 -16.14 -1.37
CA ASP A 192 -11.58 -16.84 -2.66
C ASP A 192 -12.89 -16.80 -3.48
N GLU A 193 -14.05 -16.82 -2.82
CA GLU A 193 -15.35 -16.60 -3.47
C GLU A 193 -15.54 -15.15 -3.97
N LEU A 194 -15.10 -14.17 -3.18
CA LEU A 194 -15.28 -12.74 -3.47
C LEU A 194 -14.29 -12.21 -4.52
N HIS A 195 -13.20 -12.93 -4.79
CA HIS A 195 -12.16 -12.50 -5.72
C HIS A 195 -11.99 -13.49 -6.87
N ASP A 196 -12.35 -13.06 -8.08
CA ASP A 196 -12.23 -13.86 -9.31
C ASP A 196 -10.77 -14.13 -9.76
N GLY A 197 -9.76 -13.80 -8.95
CA GLY A 197 -8.34 -13.83 -9.32
C GLY A 197 -7.44 -14.51 -8.28
N ASP A 198 -6.13 -14.52 -8.54
CA ASP A 198 -5.15 -15.16 -7.65
C ASP A 198 -4.79 -14.25 -6.45
N VAL A 199 -5.45 -14.52 -5.32
CA VAL A 199 -5.19 -13.85 -4.03
C VAL A 199 -3.75 -14.06 -3.56
N ALA A 200 -3.14 -15.22 -3.83
CA ALA A 200 -1.77 -15.50 -3.43
C ALA A 200 -0.76 -14.67 -4.24
N ALA A 201 -1.00 -14.51 -5.55
CA ALA A 201 -0.21 -13.63 -6.40
C ALA A 201 -0.31 -12.16 -5.94
N ALA A 202 -1.51 -11.68 -5.63
CA ALA A 202 -1.71 -10.33 -5.10
C ALA A 202 -0.95 -10.11 -3.77
N ARG A 203 -1.01 -11.07 -2.84
CA ARG A 203 -0.25 -11.03 -1.59
C ARG A 203 1.26 -11.07 -1.82
N ALA A 204 1.73 -11.88 -2.76
CA ALA A 204 3.14 -11.93 -3.14
C ALA A 204 3.61 -10.59 -3.70
N TRP A 205 2.79 -9.95 -4.55
CA TRP A 205 3.07 -8.62 -5.07
C TRP A 205 3.17 -7.58 -3.95
N LEU A 206 2.23 -7.51 -3.01
CA LEU A 206 2.28 -6.54 -1.91
C LEU A 206 3.51 -6.73 -1.00
N ARG A 207 3.94 -7.97 -0.78
CA ARG A 207 5.17 -8.26 -0.01
C ARG A 207 6.43 -7.73 -0.71
N ARG A 208 6.49 -7.85 -2.03
CA ARG A 208 7.65 -7.48 -2.84
C ARG A 208 7.68 -6.00 -3.21
N GLU A 209 6.57 -5.49 -3.75
CA GLU A 209 6.48 -4.15 -4.36
C GLU A 209 5.79 -3.13 -3.46
N GLY A 210 4.94 -3.56 -2.52
CA GLY A 210 4.08 -2.65 -1.76
C GLY A 210 4.83 -1.56 -0.99
N ARG A 211 6.01 -1.88 -0.43
CA ARG A 211 6.84 -0.85 0.23
C ARG A 211 7.33 0.22 -0.74
N GLY A 212 7.60 -0.14 -1.99
CA GLY A 212 8.04 0.78 -3.04
C GLY A 212 7.01 1.87 -3.31
N LEU A 213 5.71 1.59 -3.13
CA LEU A 213 4.65 2.58 -3.30
C LEU A 213 4.80 3.77 -2.34
N HIS A 214 5.43 3.59 -1.18
CA HIS A 214 5.66 4.66 -0.19
C HIS A 214 6.89 5.53 -0.48
N ARG A 215 7.65 5.24 -1.54
CA ARG A 215 8.80 6.06 -1.95
C ARG A 215 8.40 7.34 -2.68
N TYR A 216 7.21 7.36 -3.26
CA TYR A 216 6.65 8.53 -3.95
C TYR A 216 6.20 9.58 -2.94
N ARG A 217 6.80 10.77 -3.05
CA ARG A 217 6.59 11.96 -2.21
C ARG A 217 5.91 13.03 -3.04
N PHE A 218 4.93 13.69 -2.44
CA PHE A 218 4.09 14.68 -3.10
C PHE A 218 4.21 15.99 -2.32
N THR A 219 5.33 16.68 -2.50
CA THR A 219 5.63 17.94 -1.80
C THR A 219 5.10 19.16 -2.53
#